data_AF-A0AA35JWS1-F1
#
_entry.id   AF-A0AA35JWS1-F1
#
_cell.length_a   1.000
_cell.length_b   1.000
_cell.length_c   1.000
_cell.angle_alpha   90.00
_cell.angle_beta   90.00
_cell.angle_gamma   90.00
#
_symmetry.space_group_name_H-M   'P 1'
#
loop_
_entity.id
_entity.type
_entity.pdbx_description
1 polymer ?
#
loop_
_entity_poly.entity_id
_entity_poly.type
_entity_poly.pdbx_seq_one_letter_code
_entity_poly.pdbx_strand_id
1 'polypeptide(L)'
;MGYNQPIPVECRAPLTLRWGGSGCLQENCSWLTTWVMASLFKGWPVVGRACWRSTSCFTREAASPNMALQEHGLHLFRSAVARVLPGPMLKRALVLEPGECPRLVLHGRPFELRRNLYLVGFGKAVLGMAAAAEDILGDYLFQGVISVPQGIQETLQNTGRRAMLLKPQSRIQVMEGAKHNLPDRAALKAANAIRDLAEGLTAGDLLLVLISGGGSALLPAPIPPVTLEEKETITRLLASKGATIHELNTIRKALSLLKGGGLARAAYPAQVLSLILSDVIGDPLDIIASGPTVASSHSTQDCFHILTRYNMLDTLPQSVQTVLSGSATGHNTPKDYSHVFNVVIGSNRLALEEARCQAEELGYLTLVLSDAVCGEVSTVARLYSLLIQLICLSTARGARTDLLKDKVEAALSGLEAQLAIPGLNCTHALKALQESQAGRPVCLLAGGETTVQLRGSGKGGRNQELALRVALELHRAKSTEAGSFLEKYEIMFLSGGTDGQDGPTEAAGAFSSQELVREAEQEGFNVETFLSNNDSYTFFTEFQKGRHLLMTGLTGTNVMDVHAILIRAKGG
;
A
#
# COMPACT_ATOMS: atom_id res chain seq x y z
N MET A 1 -35.75 35.56 40.08
CA MET A 1 -37.17 35.44 40.44
C MET A 1 -37.63 34.05 40.00
N GLY A 2 -38.18 33.16 40.82
CA GLY A 2 -38.38 33.19 42.27
C GLY A 2 -39.60 32.36 42.70
N TYR A 3 -39.37 31.13 43.20
CA TYR A 3 -40.30 30.27 43.96
C TYR A 3 -41.57 29.76 43.20
N ASN A 4 -42.15 28.57 43.47
CA ASN A 4 -42.17 27.75 44.70
C ASN A 4 -42.13 26.22 44.45
N GLN A 5 -41.74 25.47 45.50
CA GLN A 5 -42.00 24.03 45.76
C GLN A 5 -42.88 23.95 47.06
N PRO A 6 -43.25 22.80 47.74
CA PRO A 6 -42.54 21.51 47.90
C PRO A 6 -43.44 20.19 47.98
N ILE A 7 -42.96 18.94 47.80
CA ILE A 7 -42.51 17.86 48.78
C ILE A 7 -43.68 17.21 49.59
N PRO A 8 -43.79 15.85 49.88
CA PRO A 8 -42.77 14.83 50.30
C PRO A 8 -42.69 13.52 49.46
N VAL A 9 -41.62 12.70 49.41
CA VAL A 9 -40.67 12.09 50.39
C VAL A 9 -41.19 10.84 51.11
N GLU A 10 -40.64 9.67 50.76
CA GLU A 10 -39.97 8.78 51.73
C GLU A 10 -38.97 7.80 51.05
N CYS A 11 -37.99 7.32 51.82
CA CYS A 11 -36.90 6.44 51.36
C CYS A 11 -36.87 5.13 52.15
N ARG A 12 -36.38 4.03 51.55
CA ARG A 12 -35.63 2.96 52.26
C ARG A 12 -34.89 2.02 51.30
N ALA A 13 -33.67 1.67 51.70
CA ALA A 13 -32.87 0.53 51.27
C ALA A 13 -32.32 -0.13 52.56
N PRO A 14 -31.41 -1.13 52.56
CA PRO A 14 -31.00 -2.07 51.52
C PRO A 14 -31.17 -3.53 51.99
N LEU A 15 -30.68 -4.53 51.23
CA LEU A 15 -30.30 -5.83 51.81
C LEU A 15 -29.05 -6.40 51.13
N THR A 16 -28.04 -6.67 51.94
CA THR A 16 -26.75 -7.28 51.59
C THR A 16 -26.76 -8.77 51.88
N LEU A 17 -25.97 -9.55 51.13
CA LEU A 17 -25.42 -10.82 51.62
C LEU A 17 -24.09 -11.14 50.91
N ARG A 18 -23.01 -11.23 51.70
CA ARG A 18 -21.70 -11.78 51.32
C ARG A 18 -21.51 -13.11 52.04
N TRP A 19 -21.14 -14.15 51.30
CA TRP A 19 -20.28 -15.30 51.70
C TRP A 19 -19.66 -15.82 50.38
N GLY A 20 -18.42 -16.31 50.27
CA GLY A 20 -17.38 -16.51 51.27
C GLY A 20 -16.74 -17.90 51.14
N GLY A 21 -15.55 -18.00 50.54
CA GLY A 21 -14.65 -19.16 50.71
C GLY A 21 -14.51 -20.17 49.55
N SER A 22 -13.30 -20.23 48.99
CA SER A 22 -12.49 -21.44 48.72
C SER A 22 -13.12 -22.77 48.26
N GLY A 23 -12.63 -23.31 47.13
CA GLY A 23 -12.73 -24.74 46.79
C GLY A 23 -12.01 -25.12 45.49
N CYS A 24 -11.05 -26.04 45.55
CA CYS A 24 -10.41 -26.66 44.37
C CYS A 24 -11.26 -27.82 43.80
N LEU A 25 -10.73 -28.44 42.73
CA LEU A 25 -11.15 -29.65 42.00
C LEU A 25 -11.97 -29.32 40.74
N GLN A 26 -11.46 -29.45 39.51
CA GLN A 26 -10.75 -30.56 38.84
C GLN A 26 -11.70 -31.69 38.39
N GLU A 27 -11.72 -31.88 37.06
CA GLU A 27 -12.08 -33.09 36.29
C GLU A 27 -13.54 -33.48 35.94
N ASN A 28 -13.71 -33.60 34.62
CA ASN A 28 -14.34 -34.70 33.85
C ASN A 28 -15.88 -34.86 33.74
N CYS A 29 -16.32 -34.83 32.47
CA CYS A 29 -17.34 -35.71 31.85
C CYS A 29 -18.81 -35.62 32.37
N SER A 30 -19.87 -35.97 31.63
CA SER A 30 -20.03 -36.29 30.20
C SER A 30 -21.52 -36.38 29.84
N TRP A 31 -21.93 -35.74 28.73
CA TRP A 31 -23.01 -36.17 27.80
C TRP A 31 -24.51 -36.21 28.22
N LEU A 32 -25.37 -36.15 27.17
CA LEU A 32 -26.82 -36.50 27.09
C LEU A 32 -27.84 -35.46 27.64
N THR A 33 -28.44 -34.59 26.80
CA THR A 33 -29.75 -34.73 26.06
C THR A 33 -31.01 -34.53 26.94
N THR A 34 -32.13 -33.88 26.55
CA THR A 34 -32.70 -33.57 25.21
C THR A 34 -33.83 -32.50 25.29
N TRP A 35 -33.81 -31.50 24.39
CA TRP A 35 -34.93 -30.97 23.54
C TRP A 35 -36.25 -30.36 24.10
N VAL A 36 -37.00 -29.72 23.17
CA VAL A 36 -38.32 -28.99 23.27
C VAL A 36 -38.16 -27.53 23.76
N MET A 37 -38.45 -26.43 23.03
CA MET A 37 -39.07 -26.07 21.72
C MET A 37 -38.25 -24.91 21.05
N ALA A 38 -38.27 -24.53 19.75
CA ALA A 38 -39.09 -24.79 18.54
C ALA A 38 -40.45 -24.04 18.45
N SER A 39 -40.73 -23.05 17.57
CA SER A 39 -40.10 -22.61 16.30
C SER A 39 -40.57 -21.20 15.86
N LEU A 40 -40.18 -20.82 14.62
CA LEU A 40 -40.61 -19.71 13.75
C LEU A 40 -39.70 -18.47 13.80
N PHE A 41 -39.19 -17.89 12.71
CA PHE A 41 -39.08 -18.29 11.28
C PHE A 41 -37.57 -18.26 10.90
N LYS A 42 -36.97 -18.99 9.93
CA LYS A 42 -37.21 -19.22 8.48
C LYS A 42 -37.17 -17.93 7.61
N GLY A 43 -36.17 -17.69 6.76
CA GLY A 43 -34.90 -18.40 6.54
C GLY A 43 -34.17 -17.95 5.25
N TRP A 44 -32.88 -18.23 5.17
CA TRP A 44 -32.07 -18.22 3.94
C TRP A 44 -31.08 -19.40 3.98
N PRO A 45 -30.71 -19.99 2.83
CA PRO A 45 -29.94 -21.23 2.80
C PRO A 45 -28.46 -21.01 3.17
N VAL A 46 -27.98 -21.74 4.17
CA VAL A 46 -26.56 -21.82 4.52
C VAL A 46 -25.83 -22.62 3.44
N VAL A 47 -25.01 -21.96 2.62
CA VAL A 47 -24.07 -22.64 1.73
C VAL A 47 -22.96 -23.28 2.58
N GLY A 48 -22.64 -24.53 2.26
CA GLY A 48 -21.82 -25.39 3.12
C GLY A 48 -20.39 -24.89 3.36
N ARG A 49 -19.91 -25.05 4.59
CA ARG A 49 -18.50 -24.85 4.95
C ARG A 49 -17.64 -25.93 4.31
N ALA A 50 -17.05 -25.64 3.14
CA ALA A 50 -15.90 -26.39 2.67
C ALA A 50 -14.74 -26.16 3.65
N CYS A 51 -14.20 -27.25 4.21
CA CYS A 51 -13.21 -27.20 5.28
C CYS A 51 -11.83 -26.81 4.74
N TRP A 52 -11.55 -25.51 4.68
CA TRP A 52 -10.19 -24.99 4.44
C TRP A 52 -9.31 -25.36 5.64
N ARG A 53 -8.50 -26.41 5.48
CA ARG A 53 -7.46 -26.76 6.45
C ARG A 53 -6.38 -25.68 6.41
N SER A 54 -6.20 -25.00 7.54
CA SER A 54 -5.15 -24.02 7.74
C SER A 54 -3.78 -24.70 7.89
N THR A 55 -3.00 -24.75 6.81
CA THR A 55 -1.56 -24.99 6.87
C THR A 55 -0.81 -23.78 6.36
N SER A 56 -0.33 -22.98 7.30
CA SER A 56 0.47 -21.78 7.08
C SER A 56 1.89 -22.14 6.65
N CYS A 57 2.09 -22.31 5.35
CA CYS A 57 3.37 -22.11 4.69
C CYS A 57 3.10 -21.85 3.21
N PHE A 58 3.76 -20.86 2.58
CA PHE A 58 3.67 -20.68 1.13
C PHE A 58 4.36 -21.88 0.45
N THR A 59 3.58 -22.92 0.14
CA THR A 59 4.00 -23.94 -0.79
C THR A 59 4.18 -23.28 -2.14
N ARG A 60 5.42 -23.28 -2.66
CA ARG A 60 5.70 -22.99 -4.06
C ARG A 60 5.03 -24.08 -4.91
N GLU A 61 3.77 -23.87 -5.27
CA GLU A 61 3.20 -24.50 -6.46
C GLU A 61 4.02 -23.94 -7.63
N ALA A 62 4.91 -24.78 -8.19
CA ALA A 62 5.78 -24.38 -9.27
C ALA A 62 4.92 -24.16 -10.52
N ALA A 63 4.87 -22.91 -10.98
CA ALA A 63 4.11 -22.56 -12.17
C ALA A 63 4.64 -23.32 -13.40
N SER A 64 3.73 -23.93 -14.16
CA SER A 64 4.05 -24.77 -15.33
C SER A 64 3.57 -24.08 -16.61
N PRO A 65 4.34 -24.10 -17.73
CA PRO A 65 3.96 -23.43 -18.99
C PRO A 65 2.58 -23.82 -19.55
N ASN A 66 2.06 -24.99 -19.16
CA ASN A 66 0.77 -25.53 -19.60
C ASN A 66 -0.44 -25.02 -18.78
N MET A 67 -0.23 -24.17 -17.78
CA MET A 67 -1.29 -23.60 -16.95
C MET A 67 -2.12 -22.55 -17.71
N ALA A 68 -3.27 -22.19 -17.11
CA ALA A 68 -4.11 -21.09 -17.62
C ALA A 68 -3.39 -19.75 -17.43
N LEU A 69 -3.62 -18.77 -18.33
CA LEU A 69 -3.00 -17.45 -18.18
C LEU A 69 -3.39 -16.75 -16.87
N GLN A 70 -4.57 -17.05 -16.31
CA GLN A 70 -4.99 -16.54 -14.99
C GLN A 70 -4.08 -17.03 -13.86
N GLU A 71 -3.64 -18.29 -13.90
CA GLU A 71 -2.74 -18.90 -12.91
C GLU A 71 -1.32 -18.31 -13.03
N HIS A 72 -0.85 -18.07 -14.27
CA HIS A 72 0.38 -17.31 -14.49
C HIS A 72 0.28 -15.90 -13.93
N GLY A 73 -0.78 -15.15 -14.22
CA GLY A 73 -1.00 -13.79 -13.67
C GLY A 73 -0.99 -13.76 -12.14
N LEU A 74 -1.65 -14.75 -11.52
CA LEU A 74 -1.66 -14.92 -10.07
C LEU A 74 -0.28 -15.24 -9.49
N HIS A 75 0.52 -16.08 -10.16
CA HIS A 75 1.90 -16.40 -9.78
C HIS A 75 2.80 -15.16 -9.83
N LEU A 76 2.73 -14.38 -10.92
CA LEU A 76 3.50 -13.15 -11.07
C LEU A 76 3.13 -12.12 -9.98
N PHE A 77 1.83 -11.90 -9.75
CA PHE A 77 1.36 -10.99 -8.71
C PHE A 77 1.80 -11.43 -7.29
N ARG A 78 1.64 -12.71 -6.97
CA ARG A 78 2.08 -13.26 -5.66
C ARG A 78 3.59 -13.13 -5.47
N SER A 79 4.37 -13.32 -6.52
CA SER A 79 5.83 -13.16 -6.48
C SER A 79 6.24 -11.69 -6.27
N ALA A 80 5.61 -10.77 -7.01
CA ALA A 80 5.78 -9.33 -6.83
C ALA A 80 5.52 -8.89 -5.37
N VAL A 81 4.39 -9.31 -4.79
CA VAL A 81 4.07 -9.04 -3.38
C VAL A 81 5.08 -9.70 -2.44
N ALA A 82 5.43 -10.98 -2.67
CA ALA A 82 6.40 -11.72 -1.84
C ALA A 82 7.78 -11.06 -1.79
N ARG A 83 8.20 -10.36 -2.87
CA ARG A 83 9.46 -9.61 -2.92
C ARG A 83 9.53 -8.45 -1.90
N VAL A 84 8.39 -7.83 -1.61
CA VAL A 84 8.24 -6.63 -0.77
C VAL A 84 7.51 -6.90 0.55
N LEU A 85 7.25 -8.17 0.89
CA LEU A 85 6.82 -8.54 2.25
C LEU A 85 7.94 -8.19 3.27
N PRO A 86 7.60 -7.72 4.49
CA PRO A 86 8.60 -7.26 5.45
C PRO A 86 9.75 -8.25 5.73
N GLY A 87 9.45 -9.52 6.01
CA GLY A 87 10.49 -10.55 6.24
C GLY A 87 11.48 -10.71 5.08
N PRO A 88 11.03 -11.11 3.87
CA PRO A 88 11.88 -11.24 2.68
C PRO A 88 12.58 -9.94 2.24
N MET A 89 12.01 -8.78 2.55
CA MET A 89 12.59 -7.47 2.26
C MET A 89 13.75 -7.15 3.21
N LEU A 90 13.52 -7.24 4.52
CA LEU A 90 14.52 -6.98 5.56
C LEU A 90 15.71 -7.97 5.46
N LYS A 91 15.44 -9.27 5.22
CA LYS A 91 16.49 -10.31 5.04
C LYS A 91 17.38 -10.10 3.81
N ARG A 92 16.95 -9.30 2.82
CA ARG A 92 17.77 -8.93 1.65
C ARG A 92 18.54 -7.63 1.85
N ALA A 93 18.04 -6.73 2.69
CA ALA A 93 18.69 -5.46 3.00
C ALA A 93 19.76 -5.58 4.09
N LEU A 94 19.49 -6.38 5.12
CA LEU A 94 20.31 -6.53 6.32
C LEU A 94 21.08 -7.84 6.28
N VAL A 95 22.39 -7.76 6.03
CA VAL A 95 23.30 -8.91 6.10
C VAL A 95 24.13 -8.78 7.37
N LEU A 96 24.19 -9.84 8.18
CA LEU A 96 25.00 -9.87 9.39
C LEU A 96 26.30 -10.63 9.12
N GLU A 97 27.44 -9.95 9.25
CA GLU A 97 28.76 -10.56 9.18
C GLU A 97 29.23 -10.96 10.59
N PRO A 98 29.39 -12.27 10.89
CA PRO A 98 29.86 -12.72 12.18
C PRO A 98 31.38 -12.50 12.33
N GLY A 99 31.82 -12.26 13.56
CA GLY A 99 33.23 -12.08 13.93
C GLY A 99 33.35 -11.62 15.39
N GLU A 100 34.57 -11.34 15.84
CA GLU A 100 34.83 -10.82 17.20
C GLU A 100 34.14 -9.46 17.43
N CYS A 101 34.07 -8.63 16.37
CA CYS A 101 33.23 -7.45 16.28
C CYS A 101 32.23 -7.66 15.14
N PRO A 102 31.00 -8.14 15.39
CA PRO A 102 30.02 -8.40 14.35
C PRO A 102 29.59 -7.11 13.65
N ARG A 103 29.30 -7.22 12.35
CA ARG A 103 28.97 -6.07 11.50
C ARG A 103 27.61 -6.25 10.83
N LEU A 104 26.82 -5.19 10.83
CA LEU A 104 25.67 -5.05 9.96
C LEU A 104 26.12 -4.48 8.62
N VAL A 105 25.95 -5.22 7.54
CA VAL A 105 26.14 -4.72 6.18
C VAL A 105 24.79 -4.36 5.59
N LEU A 106 24.62 -3.07 5.25
CA LEU A 106 23.45 -2.53 4.57
C LEU A 106 23.90 -1.95 3.23
N HIS A 107 23.46 -2.56 2.12
CA HIS A 107 23.85 -2.18 0.75
C HIS A 107 25.37 -2.00 0.56
N GLY A 108 26.16 -2.94 1.09
CA GLY A 108 27.62 -2.94 1.00
C GLY A 108 28.35 -1.99 1.95
N ARG A 109 27.64 -1.23 2.80
CA ARG A 109 28.24 -0.42 3.87
C ARG A 109 28.22 -1.17 5.21
N PRO A 110 29.37 -1.42 5.85
CA PRO A 110 29.43 -2.07 7.16
C PRO A 110 29.24 -1.08 8.31
N PHE A 111 28.54 -1.50 9.36
CA PHE A 111 28.33 -0.79 10.61
C PHE A 111 28.60 -1.74 11.79
N GLU A 112 29.37 -1.31 12.79
CA GLU A 112 29.73 -2.18 13.91
C GLU A 112 28.57 -2.35 14.91
N LEU A 113 28.35 -3.58 15.37
CA LEU A 113 27.33 -3.91 16.37
C LEU A 113 27.97 -4.23 17.73
N ARG A 114 27.62 -3.45 18.75
CA ARG A 114 28.15 -3.55 20.12
C ARG A 114 27.04 -3.50 21.18
N ARG A 115 25.85 -4.03 20.87
CA ARG A 115 24.60 -3.90 21.66
C ARG A 115 24.13 -2.45 21.86
N ASN A 116 24.43 -1.63 20.86
CA ASN A 116 24.23 -0.20 20.71
C ASN A 116 23.14 0.13 19.66
N LEU A 117 22.35 -0.87 19.25
CA LEU A 117 21.32 -0.71 18.22
C LEU A 117 20.00 -0.28 18.86
N TYR A 118 19.51 0.88 18.44
CA TYR A 118 18.19 1.39 18.77
C TYR A 118 17.28 1.28 17.54
N LEU A 119 15.99 1.05 17.74
CA LEU A 119 15.03 0.92 16.65
C LEU A 119 13.85 1.88 16.83
N VAL A 120 13.61 2.73 15.85
CA VAL A 120 12.37 3.51 15.77
C VAL A 120 11.64 3.22 14.48
N GLY A 121 10.33 3.40 14.45
CA GLY A 121 9.59 3.24 13.21
C GLY A 121 8.19 3.83 13.22
N PHE A 122 7.69 4.13 12.04
CA PHE A 122 6.35 4.72 11.85
C PHE A 122 5.79 4.36 10.47
N GLY A 123 4.55 3.84 10.44
CA GLY A 123 3.85 3.48 9.21
C GLY A 123 3.06 2.17 9.30
N LYS A 124 2.23 1.92 8.28
CA LYS A 124 1.29 0.79 8.21
C LYS A 124 1.96 -0.59 8.26
N ALA A 125 3.12 -0.75 7.61
CA ALA A 125 3.85 -2.03 7.54
C ALA A 125 4.91 -2.19 8.64
N VAL A 126 5.14 -1.16 9.47
CA VAL A 126 6.29 -1.12 10.40
C VAL A 126 6.24 -2.22 11.45
N LEU A 127 5.07 -2.67 11.90
CA LEU A 127 4.98 -3.79 12.84
C LEU A 127 5.63 -5.07 12.28
N GLY A 128 5.33 -5.41 11.01
CA GLY A 128 5.96 -6.53 10.32
C GLY A 128 7.45 -6.30 10.00
N MET A 129 7.84 -5.06 9.71
CA MET A 129 9.27 -4.71 9.51
C MET A 129 10.06 -4.82 10.82
N ALA A 130 9.46 -4.43 11.95
CA ALA A 130 10.06 -4.51 13.28
C ALA A 130 10.20 -5.96 13.75
N ALA A 131 9.19 -6.81 13.52
CA ALA A 131 9.29 -8.24 13.78
C ALA A 131 10.42 -8.89 12.95
N ALA A 132 10.51 -8.56 11.65
CA ALA A 132 11.59 -9.04 10.80
C ALA A 132 12.98 -8.49 11.20
N ALA A 133 13.07 -7.25 11.67
CA ALA A 133 14.31 -6.68 12.18
C ALA A 133 14.72 -7.29 13.53
N GLU A 134 13.77 -7.58 14.44
CA GLU A 134 14.02 -8.30 15.69
C GLU A 134 14.49 -9.75 15.46
N ASP A 135 13.97 -10.42 14.43
CA ASP A 135 14.45 -11.74 14.01
C ASP A 135 15.90 -11.76 13.50
N ILE A 136 16.41 -10.64 12.96
CA ILE A 136 17.76 -10.53 12.39
C ILE A 136 18.75 -9.91 13.40
N LEU A 137 18.31 -8.94 14.19
CA LEU A 137 19.17 -8.05 14.99
C LEU A 137 18.88 -8.09 16.50
N GLY A 138 17.95 -8.93 16.97
CA GLY A 138 17.44 -8.91 18.35
C GLY A 138 18.51 -9.01 19.45
N ASP A 139 19.60 -9.76 19.22
CA ASP A 139 20.71 -9.91 20.18
C ASP A 139 21.56 -8.64 20.38
N TYR A 140 21.44 -7.69 19.44
CA TYR A 140 22.12 -6.39 19.42
C TYR A 140 21.20 -5.23 19.76
N LEU A 141 19.88 -5.45 19.71
CA LEU A 141 18.86 -4.44 19.98
C LEU A 141 18.86 -4.05 21.47
N PHE A 142 19.13 -2.79 21.77
CA PHE A 142 19.04 -2.22 23.11
C PHE A 142 17.58 -1.96 23.48
N GLN A 143 16.90 -1.13 22.70
CA GLN A 143 15.49 -0.74 22.88
C GLN A 143 14.90 -0.27 21.55
N GLY A 144 13.57 -0.35 21.39
CA GLY A 144 12.90 0.35 20.30
C GLY A 144 11.50 0.86 20.62
N VAL A 145 10.98 1.74 19.75
CA VAL A 145 9.62 2.32 19.83
C VAL A 145 9.05 2.44 18.41
N ILE A 146 7.87 1.86 18.17
CA ILE A 146 7.19 1.96 16.87
C ILE A 146 5.79 2.56 16.99
N SER A 147 5.46 3.47 16.07
CA SER A 147 4.12 4.05 15.90
C SER A 147 3.39 3.40 14.73
N VAL A 148 2.28 2.70 15.01
CA VAL A 148 1.58 1.88 14.02
C VAL A 148 0.06 2.13 14.08
N PRO A 149 -0.71 1.79 13.02
CA PRO A 149 -2.15 2.06 12.99
C PRO A 149 -2.92 1.36 14.12
N GLN A 150 -3.95 2.02 14.65
CA GLN A 150 -4.86 1.42 15.64
C GLN A 150 -5.50 0.12 15.12
N GLY A 151 -5.48 -0.94 15.93
CA GLY A 151 -6.04 -2.25 15.61
C GLY A 151 -5.16 -3.14 14.73
N ILE A 152 -3.94 -2.72 14.37
CA ILE A 152 -3.07 -3.49 13.48
C ILE A 152 -2.63 -4.83 14.09
N GLN A 153 -2.36 -4.89 15.39
CA GLN A 153 -1.99 -6.15 16.05
C GLN A 153 -3.13 -7.17 15.99
N GLU A 154 -4.36 -6.75 16.33
CA GLU A 154 -5.56 -7.59 16.23
C GLU A 154 -5.80 -8.03 14.78
N THR A 155 -5.67 -7.11 13.81
CA THR A 155 -5.83 -7.40 12.38
C THR A 155 -4.85 -8.48 11.91
N LEU A 156 -3.56 -8.38 12.28
CA LEU A 156 -2.55 -9.38 11.93
C LEU A 156 -2.75 -10.71 12.67
N GLN A 157 -3.28 -10.71 13.89
CA GLN A 157 -3.66 -11.94 14.60
C GLN A 157 -4.82 -12.65 13.91
N ASN A 158 -5.90 -11.92 13.59
CA ASN A 158 -7.12 -12.45 12.99
C ASN A 158 -6.91 -12.92 11.54
N THR A 159 -6.01 -12.28 10.79
CA THR A 159 -5.61 -12.70 9.42
C THR A 159 -4.54 -13.80 9.41
N GLY A 160 -4.16 -14.36 10.57
CA GLY A 160 -3.19 -15.46 10.67
C GLY A 160 -1.72 -15.06 10.46
N ARG A 161 -1.41 -13.76 10.40
CA ARG A 161 -0.09 -13.20 10.09
C ARG A 161 0.81 -13.07 11.32
N ARG A 162 0.84 -14.11 12.15
CA ARG A 162 1.59 -14.11 13.43
C ARG A 162 3.09 -13.84 13.27
N ALA A 163 3.69 -14.20 12.13
CA ALA A 163 5.08 -13.89 11.80
C ALA A 163 5.38 -12.39 11.54
N MET A 164 4.35 -11.53 11.52
CA MET A 164 4.48 -10.07 11.45
C MET A 164 4.27 -9.40 12.82
N LEU A 165 4.10 -10.18 13.89
CA LEU A 165 3.98 -9.69 15.26
C LEU A 165 5.32 -9.85 15.99
N LEU A 166 5.59 -8.95 16.93
CA LEU A 166 6.76 -9.03 17.80
C LEU A 166 6.65 -10.17 18.81
N LYS A 167 7.79 -10.62 19.34
CA LYS A 167 7.84 -11.69 20.35
C LYS A 167 7.30 -11.17 21.69
N PRO A 168 6.75 -12.04 22.58
CA PRO A 168 6.15 -11.59 23.85
C PRO A 168 7.12 -10.88 24.81
N GLN A 169 8.43 -11.08 24.65
CA GLN A 169 9.50 -10.42 25.41
C GLN A 169 10.32 -9.45 24.53
N SER A 170 9.70 -8.87 23.50
CA SER A 170 10.34 -7.89 22.62
C SER A 170 10.83 -6.66 23.38
N ARG A 171 11.96 -6.11 22.91
CA ARG A 171 12.52 -4.83 23.38
C ARG A 171 11.91 -3.62 22.65
N ILE A 172 10.98 -3.86 21.72
CA ILE A 172 10.32 -2.85 20.90
C ILE A 172 8.94 -2.56 21.47
N GLN A 173 8.73 -1.32 21.94
CA GLN A 173 7.43 -0.86 22.39
C GLN A 173 6.53 -0.55 21.18
N VAL A 174 5.38 -1.23 21.09
CA VAL A 174 4.34 -0.92 20.09
C VAL A 174 3.41 0.16 20.64
N MET A 175 3.20 1.21 19.84
CA MET A 175 2.27 2.29 20.16
C MET A 175 1.27 2.45 19.02
N GLU A 176 0.03 2.05 19.28
CA GLU A 176 -1.07 2.13 18.31
C GLU A 176 -1.77 3.49 18.33
N GLY A 177 -2.04 4.05 17.16
CA GLY A 177 -2.72 5.34 17.00
C GLY A 177 -3.06 5.66 15.55
N ALA A 178 -3.18 6.95 15.25
CA ALA A 178 -3.57 7.50 13.96
C ALA A 178 -4.90 6.93 13.40
N LYS A 179 -5.96 6.96 14.22
CA LYS A 179 -7.28 6.44 13.85
C LYS A 179 -7.77 7.03 12.52
N HIS A 180 -8.29 6.18 11.64
CA HIS A 180 -8.72 6.54 10.27
C HIS A 180 -7.61 7.22 9.42
N ASN A 181 -6.33 6.92 9.66
CA ASN A 181 -5.18 7.50 8.96
C ASN A 181 -5.06 9.04 9.12
N LEU A 182 -5.63 9.58 10.18
CA LEU A 182 -5.45 10.97 10.63
C LEU A 182 -4.53 10.99 11.86
N PRO A 183 -3.76 12.06 12.12
CA PRO A 183 -3.06 12.22 13.39
C PRO A 183 -4.02 12.13 14.57
N ASP A 184 -3.52 11.68 15.73
CA ASP A 184 -4.25 11.73 16.99
C ASP A 184 -3.30 11.82 18.19
N ARG A 185 -3.87 11.93 19.40
CA ARG A 185 -3.09 12.04 20.65
C ARG A 185 -2.26 10.79 20.96
N ALA A 186 -2.64 9.62 20.46
CA ALA A 186 -1.87 8.39 20.66
C ALA A 186 -0.64 8.37 19.74
N ALA A 187 -0.80 8.76 18.47
CA ALA A 187 0.30 8.98 17.52
C ALA A 187 1.23 10.11 17.99
N LEU A 188 0.71 11.20 18.57
CA LEU A 188 1.54 12.26 19.18
C LEU A 188 2.37 11.72 20.36
N LYS A 189 1.77 10.91 21.24
CA LYS A 189 2.50 10.25 22.33
C LYS A 189 3.62 9.35 21.79
N ALA A 190 3.36 8.61 20.70
CA ALA A 190 4.36 7.77 20.04
C ALA A 190 5.47 8.60 19.37
N ALA A 191 5.13 9.70 18.70
CA ALA A 191 6.10 10.60 18.10
C ALA A 191 7.01 11.25 19.15
N ASN A 192 6.46 11.64 20.31
CA ASN A 192 7.27 12.12 21.43
C ASN A 192 8.21 11.02 21.95
N ALA A 193 7.72 9.80 22.20
CA ALA A 193 8.57 8.69 22.63
C ALA A 193 9.69 8.34 21.62
N ILE A 194 9.42 8.46 20.31
CA ILE A 194 10.42 8.31 19.24
C ILE A 194 11.46 9.44 19.29
N ARG A 195 11.03 10.69 19.51
CA ARG A 195 11.93 11.84 19.66
C ARG A 195 12.81 11.68 20.90
N ASP A 196 12.20 11.40 22.05
CA ASP A 196 12.89 11.34 23.35
C ASP A 196 13.92 10.19 23.37
N LEU A 197 13.65 9.09 22.65
CA LEU A 197 14.64 8.02 22.39
C LEU A 197 15.78 8.51 21.51
N ALA A 198 15.49 9.23 20.41
CA ALA A 198 16.51 9.72 19.49
C ALA A 198 17.42 10.79 20.12
N GLU A 199 16.86 11.72 20.89
CA GLU A 199 17.60 12.78 21.60
C GLU A 199 18.54 12.23 22.70
N GLY A 200 18.33 10.99 23.14
CA GLY A 200 19.19 10.32 24.12
C GLY A 200 20.41 9.59 23.54
N LEU A 201 20.60 9.57 22.22
CA LEU A 201 21.63 8.76 21.56
C LEU A 201 23.01 9.45 21.51
N THR A 202 24.07 8.65 21.46
CA THR A 202 25.46 9.08 21.44
C THR A 202 26.15 8.69 20.12
N ALA A 203 27.37 9.19 19.90
CA ALA A 203 28.16 8.87 18.70
C ALA A 203 28.56 7.38 18.61
N GLY A 204 28.43 6.63 19.71
CA GLY A 204 28.64 5.18 19.74
C GLY A 204 27.41 4.36 19.33
N ASP A 205 26.25 4.99 19.14
CA ASP A 205 24.98 4.32 18.90
C ASP A 205 24.57 4.26 17.43
N LEU A 206 23.72 3.29 17.11
CA LEU A 206 23.18 3.04 15.78
C LEU A 206 21.65 3.06 15.84
N LEU A 207 21.01 4.01 15.15
CA LEU A 207 19.56 4.14 15.06
C LEU A 207 19.03 3.54 13.76
N LEU A 208 18.32 2.42 13.85
CA LEU A 208 17.57 1.87 12.73
C LEU A 208 16.18 2.51 12.66
N VAL A 209 15.87 3.18 11.55
CA VAL A 209 14.60 3.87 11.31
C VAL A 209 13.78 3.09 10.28
N LEU A 210 12.66 2.50 10.70
CA LEU A 210 11.76 1.76 9.83
C LEU A 210 10.61 2.67 9.34
N ILE A 211 10.55 2.92 8.03
CA ILE A 211 9.57 3.83 7.42
C ILE A 211 8.67 3.07 6.46
N SER A 212 7.37 3.29 6.56
CA SER A 212 6.40 2.88 5.53
C SER A 212 5.24 3.87 5.42
N GLY A 213 4.33 3.60 4.48
CA GLY A 213 3.12 4.37 4.22
C GLY A 213 2.33 4.78 5.46
N GLY A 214 1.71 5.97 5.42
CA GLY A 214 0.97 6.55 6.55
C GLY A 214 1.82 7.27 7.61
N GLY A 215 3.16 7.26 7.49
CA GLY A 215 4.07 7.93 8.44
C GLY A 215 3.78 9.42 8.70
N SER A 216 3.13 10.12 7.77
CA SER A 216 2.68 11.51 7.98
C SER A 216 1.71 11.66 9.15
N ALA A 217 0.81 10.69 9.35
CA ALA A 217 -0.18 10.64 10.44
C ALA A 217 0.35 9.96 11.71
N LEU A 218 1.27 9.00 11.57
CA LEU A 218 1.86 8.23 12.67
C LEU A 218 3.08 8.90 13.33
N LEU A 219 3.71 9.89 12.67
CA LEU A 219 4.77 10.72 13.27
C LEU A 219 4.37 12.21 13.41
N PRO A 220 3.28 12.57 14.12
CA PRO A 220 2.89 13.95 14.32
C PRO A 220 3.63 14.55 15.53
N ALA A 221 4.66 15.36 15.28
CA ALA A 221 5.36 16.12 16.31
C ALA A 221 5.31 17.62 15.95
N PRO A 222 4.29 18.39 16.39
CA PRO A 222 4.22 19.83 16.12
C PRO A 222 5.30 20.60 16.91
N ILE A 223 5.66 21.80 16.45
CA ILE A 223 6.66 22.66 17.12
C ILE A 223 5.93 23.54 18.14
N PRO A 224 6.23 23.45 19.46
CA PRO A 224 5.63 24.33 20.45
C PRO A 224 5.85 25.82 20.10
N PRO A 225 4.86 26.71 20.29
CA PRO A 225 3.58 26.49 20.95
C PRO A 225 2.45 25.92 20.06
N VAL A 226 2.72 25.52 18.81
CA VAL A 226 1.69 24.94 17.92
C VAL A 226 1.22 23.59 18.45
N THR A 227 -0.10 23.45 18.54
CA THR A 227 -0.80 22.22 18.97
C THR A 227 -1.00 21.24 17.82
N LEU A 228 -1.40 20.00 18.15
CA LEU A 228 -1.78 19.01 17.14
C LEU A 228 -3.03 19.47 16.39
N GLU A 229 -4.01 19.96 17.15
CA GLU A 229 -5.31 20.42 16.68
C GLU A 229 -5.19 21.60 15.68
N GLU A 230 -4.32 22.58 15.93
CA GLU A 230 -4.02 23.67 14.98
C GLU A 230 -3.35 23.15 13.70
N LYS A 231 -2.35 22.27 13.84
CA LYS A 231 -1.62 21.68 12.71
C LYS A 231 -2.53 20.88 11.79
N GLU A 232 -3.45 20.10 12.35
CA GLU A 232 -4.48 19.40 11.59
C GLU A 232 -5.46 20.36 10.90
N THR A 233 -5.90 21.40 11.61
CA THR A 233 -6.89 22.37 11.09
C THR A 233 -6.35 23.08 9.86
N ILE A 234 -5.11 23.57 9.90
CA ILE A 234 -4.43 24.18 8.75
C ILE A 234 -4.27 23.19 7.60
N THR A 235 -3.85 21.96 7.91
CA THR A 235 -3.68 20.89 6.90
C THR A 235 -5.00 20.59 6.19
N ARG A 236 -6.11 20.49 6.94
CA ARG A 236 -7.45 20.29 6.38
C ARG A 236 -7.92 21.48 5.54
N LEU A 237 -7.71 22.70 6.02
CA LEU A 237 -8.14 23.91 5.32
C LEU A 237 -7.40 24.09 3.99
N LEU A 238 -6.08 23.88 3.96
CA LEU A 238 -5.28 23.87 2.73
C LEU A 238 -5.78 22.79 1.76
N ALA A 239 -6.00 21.56 2.23
CA ALA A 239 -6.50 20.47 1.40
C ALA A 239 -7.89 20.79 0.81
N SER A 240 -8.82 21.36 1.62
CA SER A 240 -10.15 21.77 1.14
C SER A 240 -10.13 22.91 0.12
N LYS A 241 -9.05 23.70 0.10
CA LYS A 241 -8.82 24.77 -0.88
C LYS A 241 -8.05 24.30 -2.12
N GLY A 242 -7.77 22.99 -2.24
CA GLY A 242 -7.05 22.42 -3.39
C GLY A 242 -5.53 22.63 -3.36
N ALA A 243 -4.92 22.71 -2.18
CA ALA A 243 -3.47 22.69 -2.05
C ALA A 243 -2.88 21.37 -2.57
N THR A 244 -1.81 21.45 -3.36
CA THR A 244 -1.11 20.28 -3.87
C THR A 244 -0.41 19.51 -2.73
N ILE A 245 -0.08 18.24 -2.96
CA ILE A 245 0.62 17.42 -1.97
C ILE A 245 1.99 18.00 -1.59
N HIS A 246 2.68 18.66 -2.53
CA HIS A 246 3.94 19.36 -2.26
C HIS A 246 3.72 20.55 -1.32
N GLU A 247 2.75 21.41 -1.60
CA GLU A 247 2.43 22.58 -0.75
C GLU A 247 1.97 22.16 0.66
N LEU A 248 1.13 21.13 0.75
CA LEU A 248 0.74 20.53 2.03
C LEU A 248 1.95 19.99 2.80
N ASN A 249 2.87 19.30 2.12
CA ASN A 249 4.05 18.74 2.77
C ASN A 249 5.06 19.82 3.18
N THR A 250 5.21 20.92 2.44
CA THR A 250 6.00 22.10 2.85
C THR A 250 5.50 22.64 4.19
N ILE A 251 4.20 22.95 4.32
CA ILE A 251 3.62 23.44 5.58
C ILE A 251 3.71 22.38 6.70
N ARG A 252 3.44 21.10 6.40
CA ARG A 252 3.55 20.01 7.39
C ARG A 252 4.97 19.82 7.92
N LYS A 253 6.00 20.01 7.09
CA LYS A 253 7.42 19.96 7.46
C LYS A 253 7.78 21.17 8.33
N ALA A 254 7.47 22.39 7.88
CA ALA A 254 7.75 23.64 8.60
C ALA A 254 7.15 23.68 10.01
N LEU A 255 5.96 23.08 10.20
CA LEU A 255 5.30 22.99 11.49
C LEU A 255 5.64 21.69 12.26
N SER A 256 6.80 21.04 12.04
CA SER A 256 7.17 19.81 12.76
C SER A 256 8.60 19.73 13.29
N LEU A 257 8.74 19.18 14.51
CA LEU A 257 10.04 18.85 15.10
C LEU A 257 10.74 17.69 14.38
N LEU A 258 10.00 16.64 13.98
CA LEU A 258 10.58 15.39 13.45
C LEU A 258 10.59 15.26 11.93
N LYS A 259 9.77 16.02 11.19
CA LYS A 259 9.71 15.97 9.72
C LYS A 259 10.83 16.81 9.09
N GLY A 260 11.10 16.63 7.80
CA GLY A 260 12.12 17.40 7.07
C GLY A 260 13.51 17.34 7.72
N GLY A 261 13.99 16.14 8.00
CA GLY A 261 15.29 15.85 8.63
C GLY A 261 15.27 15.93 10.16
N GLY A 262 14.13 16.23 10.78
CA GLY A 262 14.00 16.44 12.22
C GLY A 262 14.42 15.24 13.08
N LEU A 263 14.01 14.03 12.71
CA LEU A 263 14.41 12.80 13.41
C LEU A 263 15.91 12.54 13.26
N ALA A 264 16.48 12.77 12.07
CA ALA A 264 17.92 12.66 11.86
C ALA A 264 18.74 13.71 12.65
N ARG A 265 18.19 14.91 12.87
CA ARG A 265 18.80 15.93 13.73
C ARG A 265 18.71 15.56 15.21
N ALA A 266 17.56 15.05 15.66
CA ALA A 266 17.37 14.58 17.03
C ALA A 266 18.33 13.44 17.40
N ALA A 267 18.61 12.54 16.46
CA ALA A 267 19.54 11.42 16.65
C ALA A 267 21.03 11.79 16.57
N TYR A 268 21.40 13.00 16.15
CA TYR A 268 22.81 13.38 16.03
C TYR A 268 23.46 13.46 17.43
N PRO A 269 24.63 12.81 17.68
CA PRO A 269 25.62 12.36 16.70
C PRO A 269 25.63 10.86 16.36
N ALA A 270 24.58 10.09 16.71
CA ALA A 270 24.49 8.67 16.37
C ALA A 270 24.40 8.42 14.85
N GLN A 271 24.79 7.23 14.39
CA GLN A 271 24.59 6.82 12.99
C GLN A 271 23.11 6.45 12.76
N VAL A 272 22.51 6.91 11.66
CA VAL A 272 21.09 6.71 11.35
C VAL A 272 20.93 5.89 10.07
N LEU A 273 20.34 4.69 10.17
CA LEU A 273 20.06 3.80 9.05
C LEU A 273 18.56 3.75 8.77
N SER A 274 18.10 4.38 7.68
CA SER A 274 16.67 4.39 7.35
C SER A 274 16.34 3.33 6.32
N LEU A 275 15.45 2.41 6.69
CA LEU A 275 14.91 1.36 5.85
C LEU A 275 13.49 1.71 5.42
N ILE A 276 13.30 1.92 4.13
CA ILE A 276 12.10 2.56 3.59
C ILE A 276 11.34 1.57 2.70
N LEU A 277 10.06 1.38 3.02
CA LEU A 277 9.04 0.80 2.13
C LEU A 277 8.24 1.95 1.52
N SER A 278 8.35 2.14 0.21
CA SER A 278 7.72 3.24 -0.52
C SER A 278 6.34 2.87 -1.05
N ASP A 279 5.33 3.63 -0.63
CA ASP A 279 3.97 3.66 -1.19
C ASP A 279 3.74 4.93 -2.05
N VAL A 280 4.81 5.50 -2.62
CA VAL A 280 4.76 6.76 -3.40
C VAL A 280 5.46 6.58 -4.75
N ILE A 281 4.79 7.01 -5.83
CA ILE A 281 5.32 7.00 -7.19
C ILE A 281 6.70 7.69 -7.27
N GLY A 282 7.68 7.00 -7.85
CA GLY A 282 9.05 7.49 -8.06
C GLY A 282 9.98 7.43 -6.84
N ASP A 283 9.53 6.85 -5.72
CA ASP A 283 10.30 6.70 -4.46
C ASP A 283 10.95 8.00 -3.86
N PRO A 284 10.34 9.20 -3.94
CA PRO A 284 10.95 10.45 -3.46
C PRO A 284 11.09 10.50 -1.93
N LEU A 285 12.32 10.34 -1.45
CA LEU A 285 12.66 10.23 -0.02
C LEU A 285 12.17 11.40 0.86
N ASP A 286 12.11 12.62 0.31
CA ASP A 286 11.69 13.80 1.06
C ASP A 286 10.14 13.90 1.20
N ILE A 287 9.39 13.19 0.35
CA ILE A 287 7.93 13.12 0.37
C ILE A 287 7.47 11.95 1.24
N ILE A 288 8.15 10.80 1.17
CA ILE A 288 7.83 9.61 1.98
C ILE A 288 7.88 9.99 3.47
N ALA A 289 6.75 9.83 4.17
CA ALA A 289 6.53 10.28 5.56
C ALA A 289 6.90 11.76 5.85
N SER A 290 6.98 12.62 4.83
CA SER A 290 7.53 13.99 4.89
C SER A 290 9.03 14.07 5.22
N GLY A 291 9.83 13.06 4.84
CA GLY A 291 11.28 13.07 4.90
C GLY A 291 11.90 13.30 6.27
N PRO A 292 11.53 12.56 7.34
CA PRO A 292 12.03 12.80 8.70
C PRO A 292 13.54 12.57 8.86
N THR A 293 14.15 11.82 7.95
CA THR A 293 15.59 11.48 7.91
C THR A 293 16.30 12.08 6.68
N VAL A 294 15.67 13.05 6.01
CA VAL A 294 16.15 13.66 4.76
C VAL A 294 16.29 15.16 4.95
N ALA A 295 17.41 15.74 4.52
CA ALA A 295 17.62 17.18 4.56
C ALA A 295 16.47 17.91 3.84
N SER A 296 15.92 18.94 4.47
CA SER A 296 14.79 19.68 3.93
C SER A 296 15.25 20.97 3.25
N SER A 297 14.75 21.19 2.03
CA SER A 297 15.07 22.36 1.20
C SER A 297 14.05 23.51 1.27
N HIS A 298 12.88 23.31 1.89
CA HIS A 298 11.87 24.37 1.97
C HIS A 298 12.35 25.56 2.81
N SER A 299 11.99 26.76 2.37
CA SER A 299 12.22 28.00 3.08
C SER A 299 10.96 28.47 3.82
N THR A 300 11.17 29.36 4.78
CA THR A 300 10.10 30.16 5.41
C THR A 300 9.27 30.92 4.37
N GLN A 301 9.94 31.43 3.33
CA GLN A 301 9.33 32.22 2.26
C GLN A 301 8.34 31.38 1.43
N ASP A 302 8.67 30.11 1.14
CA ASP A 302 7.75 29.18 0.46
C ASP A 302 6.46 28.97 1.26
N CYS A 303 6.58 28.86 2.59
CA CYS A 303 5.43 28.71 3.48
C CYS A 303 4.51 29.93 3.42
N PHE A 304 5.07 31.15 3.46
CA PHE A 304 4.30 32.38 3.30
C PHE A 304 3.68 32.51 1.90
N HIS A 305 4.38 32.15 0.82
CA HIS A 305 3.80 32.16 -0.53
C HIS A 305 2.59 31.21 -0.66
N ILE A 306 2.68 30.00 -0.10
CA ILE A 306 1.56 29.05 -0.06
C ILE A 306 0.37 29.62 0.72
N LEU A 307 0.62 30.15 1.92
CA LEU A 307 -0.43 30.67 2.79
C LEU A 307 -1.09 31.94 2.23
N THR A 308 -0.34 32.77 1.50
CA THR A 308 -0.88 33.88 0.70
C THR A 308 -1.73 33.37 -0.46
N ARG A 309 -1.24 32.41 -1.26
CA ARG A 309 -1.96 31.84 -2.42
C ARG A 309 -3.35 31.33 -2.06
N TYR A 310 -3.50 30.77 -0.86
CA TYR A 310 -4.76 30.21 -0.36
C TYR A 310 -5.59 31.18 0.50
N ASN A 311 -5.21 32.47 0.58
CA ASN A 311 -5.83 33.51 1.41
C ASN A 311 -6.04 33.02 2.86
N MET A 312 -4.95 32.57 3.49
CA MET A 312 -4.97 32.01 4.85
C MET A 312 -4.25 32.85 5.91
N LEU A 313 -3.41 33.82 5.52
CA LEU A 313 -2.59 34.60 6.47
C LEU A 313 -3.39 35.16 7.65
N ASP A 314 -4.51 35.84 7.37
CA ASP A 314 -5.37 36.48 8.40
C ASP A 314 -6.13 35.49 9.30
N THR A 315 -6.11 34.20 8.94
CA THR A 315 -6.78 33.11 9.66
C THR A 315 -5.82 32.21 10.43
N LEU A 316 -4.50 32.49 10.40
CA LEU A 316 -3.49 31.70 11.08
C LEU A 316 -3.49 31.97 12.60
N PRO A 317 -3.49 30.93 13.44
CA PRO A 317 -3.26 31.08 14.88
C PRO A 317 -1.91 31.74 15.18
N GLN A 318 -1.85 32.54 16.25
CA GLN A 318 -0.64 33.26 16.66
C GLN A 318 0.56 32.32 16.92
N SER A 319 0.30 31.11 17.41
CA SER A 319 1.27 30.04 17.60
C SER A 319 2.01 29.69 16.30
N VAL A 320 1.25 29.54 15.21
CA VAL A 320 1.73 29.18 13.88
C VAL A 320 2.44 30.35 13.22
N GLN A 321 1.90 31.57 13.34
CA GLN A 321 2.59 32.78 12.89
C GLN A 321 3.94 32.94 13.59
N THR A 322 4.03 32.63 14.88
CA THR A 322 5.27 32.68 15.67
C THR A 322 6.29 31.66 15.18
N VAL A 323 5.90 30.40 14.95
CA VAL A 323 6.82 29.35 14.45
C VAL A 323 7.33 29.66 13.04
N LEU A 324 6.45 30.10 12.13
CA LEU A 324 6.85 30.47 10.77
C LEU A 324 7.75 31.72 10.78
N SER A 325 7.41 32.76 11.57
CA SER A 325 8.20 34.01 11.59
C SER A 325 9.51 33.90 12.38
N GLY A 326 9.60 33.02 13.38
CA GLY A 326 10.80 32.82 14.20
C GLY A 326 11.95 32.12 13.47
N SER A 327 11.73 31.64 12.25
CA SER A 327 12.69 30.87 11.45
C SER A 327 13.74 31.75 10.75
N ALA A 328 14.34 32.70 11.49
CA ALA A 328 15.42 33.57 11.05
C ALA A 328 16.57 33.74 12.08
N THR A 329 16.42 33.25 13.32
CA THR A 329 17.43 33.39 14.39
C THR A 329 17.98 32.03 14.80
N GLY A 330 19.26 31.82 14.48
CA GLY A 330 19.88 30.51 14.40
C GLY A 330 20.07 29.72 15.71
N HIS A 331 20.09 28.40 15.52
CA HIS A 331 21.13 27.55 16.08
C HIS A 331 21.63 26.62 14.98
N ASN A 332 22.85 26.10 15.12
CA ASN A 332 23.54 25.24 14.15
C ASN A 332 22.66 24.07 13.69
N THR A 333 21.91 24.22 12.61
CA THR A 333 21.35 23.09 11.89
C THR A 333 22.54 22.37 11.24
N PRO A 334 22.75 21.07 11.52
CA PRO A 334 23.68 20.28 10.72
C PRO A 334 23.20 20.36 9.27
N LYS A 335 23.94 21.09 8.44
CA LYS A 335 23.83 21.02 6.99
C LYS A 335 24.41 19.70 6.47
N ASP A 336 25.29 19.12 7.27
CA ASP A 336 25.80 17.77 7.07
C ASP A 336 24.81 16.72 7.62
N TYR A 337 24.45 15.77 6.76
CA TYR A 337 23.67 14.57 7.06
C TYR A 337 24.50 13.31 6.77
N SER A 338 25.83 13.41 6.80
CA SER A 338 26.77 12.30 6.57
C SER A 338 26.58 11.12 7.53
N HIS A 339 26.02 11.36 8.72
CA HIS A 339 25.63 10.32 9.68
C HIS A 339 24.37 9.54 9.28
N VAL A 340 23.68 9.94 8.21
CA VAL A 340 22.42 9.32 7.76
C VAL A 340 22.61 8.54 6.48
N PHE A 341 22.18 7.28 6.49
CA PHE A 341 22.11 6.43 5.31
C PHE A 341 20.66 5.98 5.08
N ASN A 342 20.01 6.57 4.06
CA ASN A 342 18.64 6.24 3.68
C ASN A 342 18.63 5.24 2.51
N VAL A 343 17.84 4.16 2.62
CA VAL A 343 17.72 3.12 1.60
C VAL A 343 16.24 2.72 1.40
N VAL A 344 15.79 2.75 0.15
CA VAL A 344 14.51 2.14 -0.25
C VAL A 344 14.74 0.65 -0.46
N ILE A 345 14.16 -0.16 0.42
CA ILE A 345 14.33 -1.62 0.42
C ILE A 345 13.11 -2.36 -0.15
N GLY A 346 11.97 -1.68 -0.25
CA GLY A 346 10.78 -2.12 -0.96
C GLY A 346 10.12 -0.95 -1.68
N SER A 347 9.77 -1.15 -2.95
CA SER A 347 8.97 -0.25 -3.77
C SER A 347 8.36 -0.98 -4.95
N ASN A 348 7.50 -0.31 -5.71
CA ASN A 348 6.79 -0.90 -6.84
C ASN A 348 7.76 -1.49 -7.88
N ARG A 349 8.82 -0.74 -8.22
CA ARG A 349 9.92 -1.18 -9.07
C ARG A 349 10.53 -2.52 -8.66
N LEU A 350 10.76 -2.73 -7.37
CA LEU A 350 11.32 -3.98 -6.84
C LEU A 350 10.31 -5.13 -6.94
N ALA A 351 9.01 -4.86 -6.80
CA ALA A 351 7.96 -5.86 -6.99
C ALA A 351 7.81 -6.25 -8.47
N LEU A 352 7.82 -5.28 -9.40
CA LEU A 352 7.78 -5.52 -10.84
C LEU A 352 9.02 -6.28 -11.35
N GLU A 353 10.20 -6.00 -10.80
CA GLU A 353 11.44 -6.71 -11.16
C GLU A 353 11.39 -8.21 -10.78
N GLU A 354 10.80 -8.57 -9.64
CA GLU A 354 10.59 -9.99 -9.31
C GLU A 354 9.58 -10.64 -10.26
N ALA A 355 8.48 -9.95 -10.57
CA ALA A 355 7.53 -10.45 -11.58
C ALA A 355 8.17 -10.59 -12.97
N ARG A 356 9.11 -9.70 -13.34
CA ARG A 356 9.85 -9.78 -14.61
C ARG A 356 10.66 -11.08 -14.67
N CYS A 357 11.48 -11.34 -13.65
CA CYS A 357 12.25 -12.58 -13.54
C CYS A 357 11.35 -13.83 -13.58
N GLN A 358 10.24 -13.84 -12.84
CA GLN A 358 9.31 -14.97 -12.82
C GLN A 358 8.56 -15.20 -14.14
N ALA A 359 8.29 -14.13 -14.90
CA ALA A 359 7.71 -14.25 -16.24
C ALA A 359 8.73 -14.77 -17.26
N GLU A 360 9.99 -14.34 -17.17
CA GLU A 360 11.08 -14.84 -18.01
C GLU A 360 11.40 -16.33 -17.73
N GLU A 361 11.37 -16.76 -16.47
CA GLU A 361 11.45 -18.18 -16.07
C GLU A 361 10.30 -19.02 -16.66
N LEU A 362 9.10 -18.43 -16.81
CA LEU A 362 7.95 -19.04 -17.50
C LEU A 362 8.03 -18.97 -19.04
N GLY A 363 9.14 -18.47 -19.59
CA GLY A 363 9.40 -18.41 -21.04
C GLY A 363 8.80 -17.19 -21.75
N TYR A 364 8.15 -16.27 -21.03
CA TYR A 364 7.62 -15.04 -21.64
C TYR A 364 8.74 -14.13 -22.14
N LEU A 365 8.44 -13.42 -23.22
CA LEU A 365 9.13 -12.18 -23.55
C LEU A 365 8.51 -11.08 -22.68
N THR A 366 9.26 -10.62 -21.68
CA THR A 366 8.71 -9.72 -20.65
C THR A 366 9.23 -8.30 -20.80
N LEU A 367 8.36 -7.31 -20.60
CA LEU A 367 8.72 -5.90 -20.58
C LEU A 367 8.00 -5.17 -19.44
N VAL A 368 8.76 -4.42 -18.64
CA VAL A 368 8.22 -3.49 -17.64
C VAL A 368 7.98 -2.15 -18.32
N LEU A 369 6.71 -1.73 -18.41
CA LEU A 369 6.28 -0.50 -19.09
C LEU A 369 6.60 0.76 -18.27
N SER A 370 6.28 0.73 -16.97
CA SER A 370 6.52 1.80 -15.99
C SER A 370 6.11 1.31 -14.59
N ASP A 371 6.81 1.79 -13.56
CA ASP A 371 6.47 1.68 -12.13
C ASP A 371 5.75 2.94 -11.59
N ALA A 372 5.38 3.85 -12.50
CA ALA A 372 4.82 5.18 -12.22
C ALA A 372 3.49 5.44 -12.94
N VAL A 373 2.74 4.39 -13.32
CA VAL A 373 1.42 4.50 -13.96
C VAL A 373 0.48 5.27 -13.06
N CYS A 374 -0.10 6.35 -13.58
CA CYS A 374 -1.02 7.21 -12.87
C CYS A 374 -2.09 7.76 -13.82
N GLY A 375 -3.02 8.55 -13.28
CA GLY A 375 -4.14 9.12 -14.02
C GLY A 375 -5.44 8.33 -13.83
N GLU A 376 -6.43 8.61 -14.67
CA GLU A 376 -7.79 8.09 -14.54
C GLU A 376 -7.95 6.73 -15.25
N VAL A 377 -8.64 5.78 -14.58
CA VAL A 377 -8.73 4.37 -15.01
C VAL A 377 -9.28 4.15 -16.42
N SER A 378 -10.21 4.97 -16.93
CA SER A 378 -10.69 4.84 -18.31
C SER A 378 -9.66 5.24 -19.36
N THR A 379 -8.80 6.21 -19.06
CA THR A 379 -7.70 6.60 -19.95
C THR A 379 -6.60 5.54 -19.95
N VAL A 380 -6.25 5.00 -18.78
CA VAL A 380 -5.27 3.92 -18.62
C VAL A 380 -5.78 2.60 -19.23
N ALA A 381 -7.07 2.28 -19.11
CA ALA A 381 -7.66 1.11 -19.76
C ALA A 381 -7.54 1.16 -21.29
N ARG A 382 -7.78 2.34 -21.88
CA ARG A 382 -7.63 2.56 -23.33
C ARG A 382 -6.17 2.44 -23.78
N LEU A 383 -5.22 2.95 -23.00
CA LEU A 383 -3.78 2.74 -23.23
C LEU A 383 -3.43 1.25 -23.29
N TYR A 384 -3.85 0.46 -22.30
CA TYR A 384 -3.59 -0.98 -22.27
C TYR A 384 -4.29 -1.75 -23.39
N SER A 385 -5.54 -1.41 -23.74
CA SER A 385 -6.23 -2.02 -24.88
C SER A 385 -5.49 -1.76 -26.20
N LEU A 386 -5.01 -0.53 -26.44
CA LEU A 386 -4.22 -0.22 -27.64
C LEU A 386 -2.87 -0.94 -27.65
N LEU A 387 -2.17 -1.02 -26.51
CA LEU A 387 -0.93 -1.83 -26.39
C LEU A 387 -1.18 -3.30 -26.73
N ILE A 388 -2.24 -3.92 -26.19
CA ILE A 388 -2.62 -5.30 -26.49
C ILE A 388 -2.90 -5.48 -27.97
N GLN A 389 -3.74 -4.62 -28.56
CA GLN A 389 -4.06 -4.67 -29.99
C GLN A 389 -2.80 -4.56 -30.85
N LEU A 390 -1.89 -3.67 -30.48
CA LEU A 390 -0.65 -3.41 -31.21
C LEU A 390 0.34 -4.57 -31.19
N ILE A 391 0.44 -5.28 -30.07
CA ILE A 391 1.21 -6.52 -29.95
C ILE A 391 0.62 -7.59 -30.88
N CYS A 392 -0.69 -7.83 -30.75
CA CYS A 392 -1.42 -8.83 -31.54
C CYS A 392 -1.42 -8.52 -33.06
N LEU A 393 -1.34 -7.24 -33.45
CA LEU A 393 -1.19 -6.80 -34.84
C LEU A 393 0.25 -6.96 -35.34
N SER A 394 1.25 -6.67 -34.52
CA SER A 394 2.67 -6.83 -34.89
C SER A 394 3.07 -8.29 -35.11
N THR A 395 2.32 -9.24 -34.55
CA THR A 395 2.47 -10.68 -34.81
C THR A 395 1.52 -11.22 -35.90
N ALA A 396 0.55 -10.43 -36.37
CA ALA A 396 -0.28 -10.76 -37.52
C ALA A 396 0.39 -10.34 -38.85
N ARG A 397 -0.10 -10.83 -40.00
CA ARG A 397 0.41 -10.49 -41.34
C ARG A 397 -0.73 -10.08 -42.28
N GLY A 398 -0.53 -8.98 -43.02
CA GLY A 398 -1.36 -8.59 -44.17
C GLY A 398 -1.66 -7.09 -44.26
N ALA A 399 -1.89 -6.58 -45.46
CA ALA A 399 -2.07 -5.13 -45.69
C ALA A 399 -3.23 -4.48 -44.89
N ARG A 400 -4.30 -5.24 -44.56
CA ARG A 400 -5.39 -4.74 -43.69
C ARG A 400 -4.96 -4.64 -42.21
N THR A 401 -4.04 -5.49 -41.74
CA THR A 401 -3.49 -5.39 -40.38
C THR A 401 -2.45 -4.27 -40.28
N ASP A 402 -1.68 -4.02 -41.34
CA ASP A 402 -0.69 -2.92 -41.37
C ASP A 402 -1.39 -1.55 -41.25
N LEU A 403 -2.43 -1.30 -42.06
CA LEU A 403 -3.26 -0.09 -41.97
C LEU A 403 -3.99 0.10 -40.64
N LEU A 404 -4.27 -0.99 -39.91
CA LEU A 404 -4.84 -0.91 -38.57
C LEU A 404 -3.76 -0.64 -37.51
N LYS A 405 -2.58 -1.24 -37.67
CA LYS A 405 -1.40 -1.01 -36.83
C LYS A 405 -1.04 0.47 -36.80
N ASP A 406 -0.91 1.12 -37.96
CA ASP A 406 -0.61 2.56 -38.05
C ASP A 406 -1.61 3.43 -37.27
N LYS A 407 -2.90 3.09 -37.33
CA LYS A 407 -3.97 3.80 -36.59
C LYS A 407 -3.88 3.58 -35.09
N VAL A 408 -3.54 2.36 -34.66
CA VAL A 408 -3.34 2.03 -33.25
C VAL A 408 -2.08 2.72 -32.70
N GLU A 409 -0.98 2.74 -33.45
CA GLU A 409 0.26 3.45 -33.08
C GLU A 409 0.04 4.96 -32.94
N ALA A 410 -0.69 5.58 -33.87
CA ALA A 410 -1.05 7.00 -33.79
C ALA A 410 -1.94 7.31 -32.57
N ALA A 411 -2.95 6.49 -32.30
CA ALA A 411 -3.82 6.65 -31.14
C ALA A 411 -3.07 6.44 -29.82
N LEU A 412 -2.15 5.47 -29.77
CA LEU A 412 -1.34 5.16 -28.61
C LEU A 412 -0.36 6.30 -28.29
N SER A 413 0.30 6.85 -29.31
CA SER A 413 1.21 8.00 -29.17
C SER A 413 0.50 9.23 -28.60
N GLY A 414 -0.76 9.46 -29.01
CA GLY A 414 -1.59 10.53 -28.44
C GLY A 414 -1.93 10.34 -26.96
N LEU A 415 -2.20 9.09 -26.53
CA LEU A 415 -2.45 8.79 -25.11
C LEU A 415 -1.18 8.83 -24.26
N GLU A 416 -0.03 8.39 -24.78
CA GLU A 416 1.27 8.49 -24.11
C GLU A 416 1.59 9.96 -23.77
N ALA A 417 1.40 10.86 -24.74
CA ALA A 417 1.56 12.30 -24.55
C ALA A 417 0.52 12.92 -23.59
N GLN A 418 -0.73 12.43 -23.60
CA GLN A 418 -1.78 12.90 -22.68
C GLN A 418 -1.55 12.47 -21.24
N LEU A 419 -1.12 11.23 -21.02
CA LEU A 419 -0.91 10.65 -19.69
C LEU A 419 0.42 11.07 -19.07
N ALA A 420 1.45 11.32 -19.89
CA ALA A 420 2.79 11.75 -19.46
C ALA A 420 3.41 10.86 -18.36
N ILE A 421 3.12 9.55 -18.39
CA ILE A 421 3.58 8.58 -17.38
C ILE A 421 5.12 8.48 -17.43
N PRO A 422 5.84 8.70 -16.32
CA PRO A 422 7.29 8.59 -16.28
C PRO A 422 7.77 7.20 -16.71
N GLY A 423 8.78 7.16 -17.58
CA GLY A 423 9.41 5.92 -18.07
C GLY A 423 8.59 5.13 -19.11
N LEU A 424 7.32 5.45 -19.32
CA LEU A 424 6.52 4.81 -20.38
C LEU A 424 7.07 5.22 -21.76
N ASN A 425 7.34 4.23 -22.61
CA ASN A 425 7.72 4.45 -24.00
C ASN A 425 7.19 3.31 -24.87
N CYS A 426 6.07 3.54 -25.56
CA CYS A 426 5.43 2.50 -26.36
C CYS A 426 6.26 2.12 -27.60
N THR A 427 7.03 3.05 -28.16
CA THR A 427 7.94 2.79 -29.29
C THR A 427 9.07 1.83 -28.93
N HIS A 428 9.59 1.88 -27.71
CA HIS A 428 10.58 0.93 -27.23
C HIS A 428 9.98 -0.46 -27.06
N ALA A 429 8.77 -0.55 -26.47
CA ALA A 429 8.05 -1.81 -26.35
C ALA A 429 7.82 -2.49 -27.71
N LEU A 430 7.43 -1.71 -28.72
CA LEU A 430 7.29 -2.16 -30.11
C LEU A 430 8.58 -2.74 -30.71
N LYS A 431 9.72 -2.08 -30.52
CA LYS A 431 11.00 -2.54 -31.09
C LYS A 431 11.47 -3.83 -30.44
N ALA A 432 11.42 -3.91 -29.11
CA ALA A 432 11.76 -5.12 -28.36
C ALA A 432 10.94 -6.35 -28.79
N LEU A 433 9.69 -6.14 -29.22
CA LEU A 433 8.82 -7.18 -29.78
C LEU A 433 9.20 -7.57 -31.22
N GLN A 434 9.46 -6.58 -32.09
CA GLN A 434 9.82 -6.81 -33.50
C GLN A 434 11.18 -7.51 -33.66
N GLU A 435 12.10 -7.30 -32.72
CA GLU A 435 13.43 -7.94 -32.66
C GLU A 435 13.40 -9.35 -32.04
N SER A 436 12.25 -9.80 -31.51
CA SER A 436 12.13 -11.05 -30.75
C SER A 436 11.78 -12.29 -31.60
N GLN A 437 11.99 -13.48 -31.02
CA GLN A 437 11.61 -14.75 -31.64
C GLN A 437 10.08 -14.86 -31.79
N ALA A 438 9.62 -14.86 -33.04
CA ALA A 438 8.21 -15.01 -33.39
C ALA A 438 7.58 -16.25 -32.74
N GLY A 439 6.44 -16.07 -32.08
CA GLY A 439 5.66 -17.14 -31.45
C GLY A 439 5.85 -17.30 -29.93
N ARG A 440 6.81 -16.61 -29.31
CA ARG A 440 6.90 -16.56 -27.83
C ARG A 440 5.70 -15.79 -27.24
N PRO A 441 5.15 -16.22 -26.09
CA PRO A 441 4.13 -15.44 -25.39
C PRO A 441 4.73 -14.17 -24.78
N VAL A 442 3.93 -13.11 -24.69
CA VAL A 442 4.37 -11.78 -24.25
C VAL A 442 3.81 -11.47 -22.87
N CYS A 443 4.64 -10.90 -21.99
CA CYS A 443 4.24 -10.37 -20.70
C CYS A 443 4.55 -8.87 -20.64
N LEU A 444 3.54 -8.03 -20.46
CA LEU A 444 3.73 -6.64 -20.07
C LEU A 444 3.46 -6.50 -18.57
N LEU A 445 4.38 -5.86 -17.86
CA LEU A 445 4.25 -5.53 -16.45
C LEU A 445 4.20 -4.02 -16.29
N ALA A 446 3.37 -3.53 -15.38
CA ALA A 446 3.35 -2.13 -15.01
C ALA A 446 2.87 -1.97 -13.56
N GLY A 447 3.09 -0.82 -12.97
CA GLY A 447 2.59 -0.50 -11.65
C GLY A 447 2.64 0.99 -11.38
N GLY A 448 2.14 1.40 -10.22
CA GLY A 448 1.88 2.79 -9.87
C GLY A 448 0.56 2.90 -9.12
N GLU A 449 -0.13 4.03 -9.21
CA GLU A 449 -1.39 4.26 -8.50
C GLU A 449 -2.39 5.01 -9.39
N THR A 450 -3.45 4.31 -9.80
CA THR A 450 -4.52 4.89 -10.65
C THR A 450 -5.60 5.57 -9.81
N THR A 451 -6.46 6.36 -10.46
CA THR A 451 -7.58 7.06 -9.82
C THR A 451 -8.88 6.76 -10.54
N VAL A 452 -9.97 6.64 -9.77
CA VAL A 452 -11.32 6.44 -10.27
C VAL A 452 -12.17 7.69 -10.00
N GLN A 453 -12.90 8.16 -11.00
CA GLN A 453 -13.88 9.23 -10.78
C GLN A 453 -15.19 8.62 -10.27
N LEU A 454 -15.51 8.90 -9.00
CA LEU A 454 -16.78 8.50 -8.40
C LEU A 454 -17.93 9.30 -9.01
N ARG A 455 -18.95 8.59 -9.50
CA ARG A 455 -20.17 9.09 -10.15
C ARG A 455 -21.42 8.39 -9.61
N GLY A 456 -21.33 7.10 -9.28
CA GLY A 456 -22.39 6.31 -8.68
C GLY A 456 -22.21 6.04 -7.18
N SER A 457 -23.05 5.16 -6.66
CA SER A 457 -23.03 4.68 -5.25
C SER A 457 -22.67 3.20 -5.13
N GLY A 458 -22.18 2.59 -6.20
CA GLY A 458 -21.73 1.21 -6.25
C GLY A 458 -20.50 0.93 -5.39
N LYS A 459 -20.18 -0.37 -5.29
CA LYS A 459 -19.01 -0.87 -4.58
C LYS A 459 -17.95 -1.31 -5.59
N GLY A 460 -16.71 -0.85 -5.41
CA GLY A 460 -15.61 -1.17 -6.30
C GLY A 460 -14.32 -0.50 -5.87
N GLY A 461 -13.28 -0.73 -6.64
CA GLY A 461 -12.00 -0.03 -6.51
C GLY A 461 -11.37 0.21 -7.88
N ARG A 462 -10.24 0.92 -7.89
CA ARG A 462 -9.55 1.33 -9.11
C ARG A 462 -9.03 0.14 -9.91
N ASN A 463 -8.53 -0.89 -9.24
CA ASN A 463 -7.94 -2.06 -9.89
C ASN A 463 -9.03 -2.92 -10.55
N GLN A 464 -10.15 -3.13 -9.84
CA GLN A 464 -11.35 -3.78 -10.38
C GLN A 464 -11.94 -3.00 -11.55
N GLU A 465 -12.12 -1.68 -11.40
CA GLU A 465 -12.71 -0.87 -12.47
C GLU A 465 -11.78 -0.80 -13.70
N LEU A 466 -10.46 -0.73 -13.51
CA LEU A 466 -9.46 -0.82 -14.58
C LEU A 466 -9.55 -2.16 -15.32
N ALA A 467 -9.59 -3.29 -14.61
CA ALA A 467 -9.71 -4.61 -15.23
C ALA A 467 -10.99 -4.76 -16.06
N LEU A 468 -12.13 -4.28 -15.54
CA LEU A 468 -13.41 -4.32 -16.23
C LEU A 468 -13.44 -3.38 -17.46
N ARG A 469 -12.82 -2.20 -17.36
CA ARG A 469 -12.67 -1.25 -18.49
C ARG A 469 -11.75 -1.79 -19.58
N VAL A 470 -10.65 -2.46 -19.24
CA VAL A 470 -9.77 -3.11 -20.23
C VAL A 470 -10.55 -4.18 -21.01
N ALA A 471 -11.35 -5.00 -20.34
CA ALA A 471 -12.20 -5.99 -21.01
C ALA A 471 -13.22 -5.36 -21.96
N LEU A 472 -13.85 -4.25 -21.55
CA LEU A 472 -14.80 -3.51 -22.39
C LEU A 472 -14.13 -2.90 -23.63
N GLU A 473 -12.95 -2.30 -23.48
CA GLU A 473 -12.20 -1.76 -24.62
C GLU A 473 -11.72 -2.86 -25.58
N LEU A 474 -11.32 -4.03 -25.07
CA LEU A 474 -10.97 -5.19 -25.91
C LEU A 474 -12.18 -5.79 -26.62
N HIS A 475 -13.32 -5.91 -25.93
CA HIS A 475 -14.58 -6.36 -26.53
C HIS A 475 -15.01 -5.41 -27.66
N ARG A 476 -15.01 -4.09 -27.40
CA ARG A 476 -15.33 -3.06 -28.42
C ARG A 476 -14.42 -3.16 -29.65
N ALA A 477 -13.11 -3.36 -29.43
CA ALA A 477 -12.16 -3.55 -30.54
C ALA A 477 -12.45 -4.84 -31.34
N LYS A 478 -12.66 -5.97 -30.64
CA LYS A 478 -12.97 -7.29 -31.23
C LYS A 478 -14.26 -7.26 -32.05
N SER A 479 -15.29 -6.55 -31.60
CA SER A 479 -16.60 -6.46 -32.26
C SER A 479 -16.62 -5.63 -33.55
N THR A 480 -15.48 -5.05 -33.96
CA THR A 480 -15.33 -4.42 -35.30
C THR A 480 -14.93 -5.45 -36.35
N GLU A 481 -15.28 -5.24 -37.64
CA GLU A 481 -14.82 -6.12 -38.74
C GLU A 481 -13.30 -6.31 -38.79
N ALA A 482 -12.56 -5.28 -38.34
CA ALA A 482 -11.10 -5.27 -38.34
C ALA A 482 -10.51 -5.90 -37.07
N GLY A 483 -11.34 -6.23 -36.07
CA GLY A 483 -10.94 -6.72 -34.73
C GLY A 483 -10.71 -8.23 -34.62
N SER A 484 -11.08 -9.02 -35.63
CA SER A 484 -11.01 -10.49 -35.63
C SER A 484 -9.59 -11.07 -35.42
N PHE A 485 -8.53 -10.27 -35.57
CA PHE A 485 -7.18 -10.71 -35.22
C PHE A 485 -7.04 -11.06 -33.72
N LEU A 486 -7.81 -10.43 -32.82
CA LEU A 486 -7.81 -10.70 -31.38
C LEU A 486 -8.27 -12.12 -31.04
N GLU A 487 -9.05 -12.78 -31.92
CA GLU A 487 -9.52 -14.15 -31.70
C GLU A 487 -8.40 -15.18 -31.75
N LYS A 488 -7.31 -14.88 -32.48
CA LYS A 488 -6.11 -15.72 -32.61
C LYS A 488 -5.24 -15.74 -31.36
N TYR A 489 -5.56 -14.92 -30.36
CA TYR A 489 -4.81 -14.81 -29.12
C TYR A 489 -5.68 -15.19 -27.92
N GLU A 490 -5.02 -15.64 -26.86
CA GLU A 490 -5.52 -15.72 -25.49
C GLU A 490 -4.90 -14.52 -24.76
N ILE A 491 -5.73 -13.70 -24.10
CA ILE A 491 -5.31 -12.46 -23.46
C ILE A 491 -5.83 -12.48 -22.03
N MET A 492 -4.95 -12.21 -21.07
CA MET A 492 -5.30 -12.05 -19.66
C MET A 492 -4.73 -10.72 -19.16
N PHE A 493 -5.59 -9.92 -18.56
CA PHE A 493 -5.21 -8.71 -17.83
C PHE A 493 -5.46 -8.93 -16.33
N LEU A 494 -4.48 -8.59 -15.49
CA LEU A 494 -4.62 -8.48 -14.05
C LEU A 494 -4.28 -7.06 -13.62
N SER A 495 -5.03 -6.55 -12.65
CA SER A 495 -4.68 -5.35 -11.89
C SER A 495 -5.00 -5.61 -10.42
N GLY A 496 -4.10 -5.23 -9.51
CA GLY A 496 -4.33 -5.36 -8.07
C GLY A 496 -3.43 -4.52 -7.18
N GLY A 497 -4.00 -4.06 -6.05
CA GLY A 497 -3.30 -3.39 -4.96
C GLY A 497 -2.42 -4.38 -4.17
N THR A 498 -1.15 -4.04 -4.02
CA THR A 498 -0.16 -4.92 -3.33
C THR A 498 -0.40 -5.04 -1.82
N ASP A 499 -1.29 -4.23 -1.23
CA ASP A 499 -1.76 -4.36 0.15
C ASP A 499 -2.88 -5.39 0.35
N GLY A 500 -3.42 -5.93 -0.74
CA GLY A 500 -4.47 -6.94 -0.71
C GLY A 500 -5.89 -6.38 -0.65
N GLN A 501 -6.07 -5.07 -0.88
CA GLN A 501 -7.37 -4.40 -0.86
C GLN A 501 -7.48 -3.36 -2.00
N ASP A 502 -8.61 -3.35 -2.68
CA ASP A 502 -8.93 -2.37 -3.71
C ASP A 502 -10.29 -1.72 -3.41
N GLY A 503 -10.28 -0.43 -3.10
CA GLY A 503 -11.45 0.28 -2.58
C GLY A 503 -11.92 -0.28 -1.22
N PRO A 504 -13.19 -0.04 -0.82
CA PRO A 504 -13.78 -0.58 0.41
C PRO A 504 -14.21 -2.05 0.24
N THR A 505 -13.33 -2.91 -0.29
CA THR A 505 -13.64 -4.30 -0.66
C THR A 505 -12.68 -5.31 -0.03
N GLU A 506 -12.98 -6.61 -0.11
CA GLU A 506 -12.10 -7.69 0.34
C GLU A 506 -11.18 -8.22 -0.77
N ALA A 507 -11.39 -7.76 -2.01
CA ALA A 507 -10.57 -8.11 -3.16
C ALA A 507 -9.38 -7.16 -3.26
N ALA A 508 -8.24 -7.66 -3.71
CA ALA A 508 -7.09 -6.83 -4.07
C ALA A 508 -7.23 -6.19 -5.45
N GLY A 509 -8.19 -6.63 -6.26
CA GLY A 509 -8.30 -6.27 -7.67
C GLY A 509 -9.08 -7.32 -8.45
N ALA A 510 -8.84 -7.42 -9.75
CA ALA A 510 -9.51 -8.41 -10.61
C ALA A 510 -8.65 -8.86 -11.80
N PHE A 511 -9.05 -9.99 -12.37
CA PHE A 511 -8.63 -10.51 -13.66
C PHE A 511 -9.66 -10.15 -14.73
N SER A 512 -9.24 -10.04 -15.97
CA SER A 512 -10.14 -9.94 -17.12
C SER A 512 -9.52 -10.46 -18.42
N SER A 513 -10.37 -10.66 -19.44
CA SER A 513 -9.99 -11.17 -20.76
C SER A 513 -10.80 -10.48 -21.86
N GLN A 514 -10.45 -10.73 -23.12
CA GLN A 514 -11.22 -10.23 -24.28
C GLN A 514 -12.60 -10.91 -24.45
N GLU A 515 -12.87 -12.01 -23.76
CA GLU A 515 -14.16 -12.71 -23.80
C GLU A 515 -15.11 -12.31 -22.66
N LEU A 516 -14.58 -11.74 -21.57
CA LEU A 516 -15.31 -11.49 -20.32
C LEU A 516 -16.63 -10.74 -20.53
N VAL A 517 -16.65 -9.69 -21.35
CA VAL A 517 -17.88 -8.91 -21.59
C VAL A 517 -18.93 -9.72 -22.37
N ARG A 518 -18.50 -10.51 -23.37
CA ARG A 518 -19.39 -11.36 -24.15
C ARG A 518 -19.99 -12.47 -23.28
N GLU A 519 -19.22 -13.04 -22.38
CA GLU A 519 -19.69 -14.04 -21.41
C GLU A 519 -20.65 -13.42 -20.39
N ALA A 520 -20.34 -12.23 -19.89
CA ALA A 520 -21.20 -11.48 -18.98
C ALA A 520 -22.56 -11.12 -19.61
N GLU A 521 -22.58 -10.65 -20.85
CA GLU A 521 -23.81 -10.38 -21.61
C GLU A 521 -24.65 -11.66 -21.82
N GLN A 522 -24.01 -12.80 -22.05
CA GLN A 522 -24.69 -14.11 -22.17
C GLN A 522 -25.30 -14.59 -20.84
N GLU A 523 -24.73 -14.18 -19.70
CA GLU A 523 -25.30 -14.38 -18.37
C GLU A 523 -26.28 -13.25 -17.94
N GLY A 524 -26.53 -12.26 -18.81
CA GLY A 524 -27.51 -11.19 -18.60
C GLY A 524 -26.97 -9.93 -17.89
N PHE A 525 -25.65 -9.81 -17.69
CA PHE A 525 -25.02 -8.64 -17.08
C PHE A 525 -24.76 -7.54 -18.11
N ASN A 526 -25.00 -6.28 -17.74
CA ASN A 526 -24.64 -5.11 -18.54
C ASN A 526 -23.42 -4.40 -17.92
N VAL A 527 -22.23 -4.65 -18.49
CA VAL A 527 -20.94 -4.14 -17.98
C VAL A 527 -20.90 -2.60 -17.90
N GLU A 528 -21.49 -1.91 -18.87
CA GLU A 528 -21.50 -0.43 -18.89
C GLU A 528 -22.33 0.15 -17.73
N THR A 529 -23.40 -0.53 -17.32
CA THR A 529 -24.23 -0.13 -16.19
C THR A 529 -23.44 -0.19 -14.88
N PHE A 530 -22.74 -1.30 -14.60
CA PHE A 530 -21.89 -1.42 -13.41
C PHE A 530 -20.76 -0.37 -13.42
N LEU A 531 -20.10 -0.15 -14.57
CA LEU A 531 -19.07 0.89 -14.70
C LEU A 531 -19.62 2.31 -14.51
N SER A 532 -20.84 2.60 -14.97
CA SER A 532 -21.48 3.91 -14.78
C SER A 532 -21.81 4.20 -13.31
N ASN A 533 -22.05 3.16 -12.51
CA ASN A 533 -22.35 3.24 -11.09
C ASN A 533 -21.13 3.04 -10.16
N ASN A 534 -19.92 2.86 -10.71
CA ASN A 534 -18.69 2.46 -9.99
C ASN A 534 -18.86 1.15 -9.17
N ASP A 535 -19.61 0.19 -9.71
CA ASP A 535 -20.06 -1.02 -9.01
C ASP A 535 -19.32 -2.29 -9.46
N SER A 536 -18.00 -2.16 -9.71
CA SER A 536 -17.17 -3.23 -10.26
C SER A 536 -17.03 -4.44 -9.33
N TYR A 537 -17.10 -4.27 -8.00
CA TYR A 537 -17.05 -5.38 -7.05
C TYR A 537 -18.30 -6.25 -7.14
N THR A 538 -19.47 -5.64 -7.23
CA THR A 538 -20.75 -6.36 -7.35
C THR A 538 -20.79 -7.15 -8.64
N PHE A 539 -20.40 -6.52 -9.77
CA PHE A 539 -20.22 -7.21 -11.05
C PHE A 539 -19.35 -8.47 -10.92
N PHE A 540 -18.12 -8.35 -10.42
CA PHE A 540 -17.20 -9.49 -10.34
C PHE A 540 -17.61 -10.53 -9.28
N THR A 541 -18.32 -10.14 -8.22
CA THR A 541 -18.83 -11.05 -7.19
C THR A 541 -19.94 -11.95 -7.75
N GLU A 542 -20.86 -11.37 -8.51
CA GLU A 542 -22.01 -12.08 -9.09
C GLU A 542 -21.62 -12.87 -10.34
N PHE A 543 -20.93 -12.22 -11.29
CA PHE A 543 -20.50 -12.84 -12.55
C PHE A 543 -19.55 -14.02 -12.29
N GLN A 544 -19.94 -15.21 -12.79
CA GLN A 544 -19.21 -16.46 -12.57
C GLN A 544 -18.80 -16.73 -11.10
N LYS A 545 -19.57 -16.20 -10.14
CA LYS A 545 -19.40 -16.41 -8.68
C LYS A 545 -18.02 -16.00 -8.14
N GLY A 546 -17.51 -14.83 -8.52
CA GLY A 546 -16.26 -14.31 -7.95
C GLY A 546 -14.97 -14.86 -8.56
N ARG A 547 -15.03 -15.72 -9.60
CA ARG A 547 -13.84 -16.35 -10.22
C ARG A 547 -12.80 -15.34 -10.72
N HIS A 548 -13.24 -14.15 -11.10
CA HIS A 548 -12.41 -13.08 -11.65
C HIS A 548 -11.91 -12.10 -10.57
N LEU A 549 -12.28 -12.24 -9.29
CA LEU A 549 -11.74 -11.43 -8.20
C LEU A 549 -10.34 -11.90 -7.81
N LEU A 550 -9.42 -10.96 -7.61
CA LEU A 550 -8.10 -11.23 -7.06
C LEU A 550 -8.16 -11.26 -5.53
N MET A 551 -8.47 -12.42 -4.96
CA MET A 551 -8.57 -12.62 -3.51
C MET A 551 -7.22 -13.04 -2.91
N THR A 552 -6.50 -12.10 -2.28
CA THR A 552 -5.24 -12.38 -1.57
C THR A 552 -5.35 -12.20 -0.05
N GLY A 553 -6.33 -11.42 0.42
CA GLY A 553 -6.40 -10.90 1.77
C GLY A 553 -5.29 -9.87 2.05
N LEU A 554 -5.48 -9.05 3.09
CA LEU A 554 -4.52 -8.02 3.51
C LEU A 554 -3.09 -8.59 3.52
N THR A 555 -2.13 -7.99 2.81
CA THR A 555 -0.79 -8.58 2.57
C THR A 555 0.25 -8.20 3.62
N GLY A 556 0.00 -7.16 4.42
CA GLY A 556 0.97 -6.63 5.39
C GLY A 556 2.15 -5.87 4.76
N THR A 557 2.03 -5.47 3.49
CA THR A 557 2.92 -4.55 2.78
C THR A 557 2.08 -3.60 1.93
N ASN A 558 2.65 -2.54 1.36
CA ASN A 558 2.01 -1.71 0.33
C ASN A 558 3.10 -1.02 -0.48
N VAL A 559 3.08 -1.24 -1.80
CA VAL A 559 3.90 -0.54 -2.80
C VAL A 559 3.04 -0.14 -4.01
N MET A 560 1.80 0.30 -3.75
CA MET A 560 0.77 0.66 -4.75
C MET A 560 0.27 -0.54 -5.58
N ASP A 561 -0.17 -0.33 -6.82
CA ASP A 561 -0.79 -1.33 -7.69
C ASP A 561 0.25 -2.06 -8.57
N VAL A 562 -0.02 -3.33 -8.91
CA VAL A 562 0.70 -4.12 -9.92
C VAL A 562 -0.27 -4.60 -10.99
N HIS A 563 0.08 -4.37 -12.24
CA HIS A 563 -0.65 -4.74 -13.44
C HIS A 563 0.16 -5.74 -14.28
N ALA A 564 -0.51 -6.76 -14.81
CA ALA A 564 0.12 -7.74 -15.68
C ALA A 564 -0.78 -8.02 -16.90
N ILE A 565 -0.17 -8.03 -18.09
CA ILE A 565 -0.83 -8.36 -19.35
C ILE A 565 -0.11 -9.57 -19.95
N LEU A 566 -0.80 -10.69 -20.07
CA LEU A 566 -0.27 -11.90 -20.70
C LEU A 566 -0.97 -12.14 -22.03
N ILE A 567 -0.18 -12.31 -23.09
CA ILE A 567 -0.67 -12.54 -24.45
C ILE A 567 -0.01 -13.80 -25.00
N ARG A 568 -0.82 -14.79 -25.37
CA ARG A 568 -0.39 -16.06 -25.97
C ARG A 568 -1.12 -16.27 -27.29
N ALA A 569 -0.40 -16.59 -28.37
CA ALA A 569 -1.07 -17.03 -29.61
C ALA A 569 -1.75 -18.38 -29.34
N LYS A 570 -3.01 -18.53 -29.77
CA LYS A 570 -3.68 -19.84 -29.77
C LYS A 570 -3.01 -20.69 -30.83
N GLY A 571 -2.59 -21.91 -30.47
CA GLY A 571 -2.14 -22.90 -31.44
C GLY A 571 -3.25 -23.19 -32.45
N GLY A 572 -2.87 -23.27 -33.73
CA GLY A 572 -3.76 -23.73 -34.81
C GLY A 572 -3.76 -25.25 -34.92
#